data_AF-C5D2H2-F1
#
_entry.id   AF-C5D2H2-F1
#
_cell.length_a   1.000
_cell.length_b   1.000
_cell.length_c   1.000
_cell.angle_alpha   90.00
_cell.angle_beta   90.00
_cell.angle_gamma   90.00
#
_symmetry.space_group_name_H-M   'P 1'
#
loop_
_entity.id
_entity.type
_entity.pdbx_description
1 polymer ?
#
loop_
_entity_poly.entity_id
_entity_poly.type
_entity_poly.pdbx_seq_one_letter_code
_entity_poly.pdbx_strand_id
1 'polypeptide(L)'
;MLNKAIKLIEAKQYEEAQTILRSLLDAFPQDATIHFYYATTYDSLGLERKAIPYYEKAIDYGIEGELRQRTFIQLGSSYRCIGEYEKAANMLEQGLEEFPDNLALQAFLAMTLYHMREEKRAVSMLIHALVASSSDPWIKKYEKALTFYADHLDEVWD
;
A
#
# COMPACT_ATOMS: atom_id res chain seq x y z
N MET A 1 0.26 -19.32 -18.35
CA MET A 1 1.58 -19.09 -17.70
C MET A 1 1.47 -18.14 -16.52
N LEU A 2 0.80 -16.99 -16.64
CA LEU A 2 0.61 -16.05 -15.53
C LEU A 2 -0.03 -16.68 -14.27
N ASN A 3 -1.13 -17.43 -14.39
CA ASN A 3 -1.73 -18.13 -13.24
C ASN A 3 -0.77 -19.10 -12.52
N LYS A 4 0.21 -19.68 -13.23
CA LYS A 4 1.24 -20.51 -12.61
C LYS A 4 2.20 -19.65 -11.78
N ALA A 5 2.64 -18.50 -12.32
CA ALA A 5 3.46 -17.56 -11.57
C ALA A 5 2.74 -17.05 -10.31
N ILE A 6 1.45 -16.73 -10.39
CA ILE A 6 0.65 -16.29 -9.23
C ILE A 6 0.63 -17.37 -8.14
N LYS A 7 0.37 -18.63 -8.49
CA LYS A 7 0.42 -19.75 -7.53
C LYS A 7 1.80 -19.94 -6.89
N LEU A 8 2.87 -19.69 -7.65
CA LEU A 8 4.24 -19.75 -7.11
C LEU A 8 4.49 -18.61 -6.12
N ILE A 9 3.98 -17.39 -6.39
CA ILE A 9 4.04 -16.27 -5.44
C ILE A 9 3.30 -16.61 -4.16
N GLU A 10 2.08 -17.17 -4.25
CA GLU A 10 1.30 -17.63 -3.09
C GLU A 10 2.04 -18.71 -2.28
N ALA A 11 2.76 -19.60 -2.98
CA ALA A 11 3.63 -20.61 -2.38
C ALA A 11 4.99 -20.06 -1.90
N LYS A 12 5.23 -18.74 -2.02
CA LYS A 12 6.49 -18.06 -1.68
C LYS A 12 7.71 -18.52 -2.48
N GLN A 13 7.49 -19.12 -3.65
CA GLN A 13 8.53 -19.55 -4.61
C GLN A 13 8.83 -18.42 -5.59
N TYR A 14 9.43 -17.34 -5.08
CA TYR A 14 9.55 -16.08 -5.82
C TYR A 14 10.50 -16.16 -7.02
N GLU A 15 11.62 -16.88 -6.91
CA GLU A 15 12.61 -17.02 -7.98
C GLU A 15 12.06 -17.81 -9.19
N GLU A 16 11.27 -18.84 -8.91
CA GLU A 16 10.57 -19.61 -9.96
C GLU A 16 9.49 -18.76 -10.63
N ALA A 17 8.73 -18.00 -9.83
CA ALA A 17 7.74 -17.04 -10.35
C ALA A 17 8.41 -15.98 -11.24
N GLN A 18 9.55 -15.42 -10.80
CA GLN A 18 10.33 -14.45 -11.56
C GLN A 18 10.78 -14.97 -12.92
N THR A 19 11.17 -16.24 -13.00
CA THR A 19 11.58 -16.86 -14.27
C THR A 19 10.42 -16.87 -15.27
N ILE A 20 9.22 -17.23 -14.82
CA ILE A 20 8.01 -17.23 -15.66
C ILE A 20 7.61 -15.80 -16.03
N LEU A 21 7.59 -14.89 -15.05
CA LEU A 21 7.19 -13.49 -15.25
C LEU A 21 8.13 -12.75 -16.19
N ARG A 22 9.44 -13.00 -16.12
CA ARG A 22 10.41 -12.43 -17.07
C ARG A 22 10.11 -12.87 -18.50
N SER A 23 9.87 -14.17 -18.73
CA SER A 23 9.50 -14.66 -20.06
C SER A 23 8.17 -14.07 -20.55
N LEU A 24 7.23 -13.81 -19.65
CA LEU A 24 5.98 -13.14 -19.97
C LEU A 24 6.18 -11.66 -20.32
N LEU A 25 7.08 -10.95 -19.63
CA LEU A 25 7.44 -9.56 -19.96
C LEU A 25 8.13 -9.46 -21.32
N ASP A 26 8.95 -10.45 -21.70
CA ASP A 26 9.57 -10.48 -23.03
C ASP A 26 8.50 -10.57 -24.15
N ALA A 27 7.41 -11.30 -23.90
CA ALA A 27 6.31 -11.46 -24.85
C ALA A 27 5.28 -10.32 -24.79
N PHE A 28 5.03 -9.76 -23.60
CA PHE A 28 4.01 -8.75 -23.33
C PHE A 28 4.61 -7.59 -22.51
N PRO A 29 5.49 -6.77 -23.11
CA PRO A 29 6.30 -5.80 -22.37
C PRO A 29 5.52 -4.65 -21.74
N GLN A 30 4.24 -4.47 -22.10
CA GLN A 30 3.36 -3.42 -21.57
C GLN A 30 2.16 -3.98 -20.79
N ASP A 31 2.16 -5.27 -20.45
CA ASP A 31 1.08 -5.84 -19.64
C ASP A 31 1.23 -5.41 -18.17
N ALA A 32 0.31 -4.55 -17.73
CA ALA A 32 0.32 -3.98 -16.39
C ALA A 32 0.28 -5.05 -15.28
N THR A 33 -0.48 -6.13 -15.48
CA THR A 33 -0.64 -7.20 -14.48
C THR A 33 0.66 -7.99 -14.32
N ILE A 34 1.36 -8.27 -15.41
CA ILE A 34 2.65 -8.95 -15.37
C ILE A 34 3.68 -8.08 -14.64
N HIS A 35 3.73 -6.77 -14.93
CA HIS A 35 4.60 -5.83 -14.22
C HIS A 35 4.32 -5.82 -12.71
N PHE A 36 3.05 -5.76 -12.30
CA PHE A 36 2.66 -5.82 -10.89
C PHE A 36 3.13 -7.08 -10.17
N TYR A 37 2.88 -8.26 -10.75
CA TYR A 37 3.31 -9.51 -10.12
C TYR A 37 4.83 -9.64 -10.12
N TYR A 38 5.52 -9.13 -11.14
CA TYR A 38 6.98 -9.13 -11.15
C TYR A 38 7.56 -8.21 -10.07
N ALA A 39 6.98 -7.01 -9.89
CA ALA A 39 7.30 -6.13 -8.78
C ALA A 39 7.10 -6.82 -7.42
N THR A 40 5.95 -7.49 -7.25
CA THR A 40 5.60 -8.23 -6.02
C THR A 40 6.65 -9.27 -5.64
N THR A 41 7.26 -9.93 -6.61
CA THR A 41 8.35 -10.89 -6.30
C THR A 41 9.60 -10.21 -5.75
N TYR A 42 9.96 -9.02 -6.23
CA TYR A 42 11.10 -8.27 -5.70
C TYR A 42 10.79 -7.69 -4.31
N ASP A 43 9.62 -7.10 -4.13
CA ASP A 43 9.13 -6.58 -2.85
C ASP A 43 9.14 -7.68 -1.77
N SER A 44 8.58 -8.86 -2.09
CA SER A 44 8.56 -10.01 -1.17
C SER A 44 9.94 -10.56 -0.79
N LEU A 45 10.98 -10.23 -1.57
CA LEU A 45 12.39 -10.56 -1.31
C LEU A 45 13.14 -9.42 -0.58
N GLY A 46 12.46 -8.34 -0.21
CA GLY A 46 13.05 -7.14 0.39
C GLY A 46 13.85 -6.28 -0.59
N LEU A 47 13.68 -6.51 -1.90
CA LEU A 47 14.41 -5.82 -2.97
C LEU A 47 13.62 -4.63 -3.50
N GLU A 48 13.24 -3.72 -2.60
CA GLU A 48 12.34 -2.59 -2.85
C GLU A 48 12.76 -1.73 -4.05
N ARG A 49 14.05 -1.37 -4.12
CA ARG A 49 14.61 -0.58 -5.24
C ARG A 49 14.42 -1.26 -6.60
N LYS A 50 14.34 -2.59 -6.64
CA LYS A 50 14.07 -3.35 -7.87
C LYS A 50 12.57 -3.46 -8.15
N ALA A 51 11.72 -3.47 -7.13
CA ALA A 51 10.27 -3.57 -7.28
C ALA A 51 9.66 -2.29 -7.86
N ILE A 52 10.07 -1.13 -7.35
CA ILE A 52 9.55 0.21 -7.70
C ILE A 52 9.34 0.42 -9.21
N PRO A 53 10.34 0.26 -10.09
CA PRO A 53 10.17 0.57 -11.52
C PRO A 53 9.16 -0.34 -12.22
N TYR A 54 8.84 -1.52 -11.67
CA TYR A 54 7.81 -2.39 -12.22
C TYR A 54 6.42 -2.03 -11.68
N TYR A 55 6.30 -1.58 -10.43
CA TYR A 55 5.05 -1.01 -9.95
C TYR A 55 4.67 0.28 -10.68
N GLU A 56 5.63 1.18 -10.91
CA GLU A 56 5.41 2.40 -11.70
C GLU A 56 4.90 2.06 -13.10
N LYS A 57 5.54 1.10 -13.78
CA LYS A 57 5.08 0.60 -15.08
C LYS A 57 3.67 -0.01 -15.01
N ALA A 58 3.33 -0.72 -13.93
CA ALA A 58 1.99 -1.25 -13.77
C ALA A 58 0.94 -0.12 -13.72
N ILE A 59 1.23 0.99 -13.01
CA ILE A 59 0.38 2.18 -13.02
C ILE A 59 0.32 2.82 -14.41
N ASP A 60 1.48 3.06 -15.05
CA ASP A 60 1.58 3.70 -16.36
C ASP A 60 0.86 2.92 -17.46
N TYR A 61 0.86 1.59 -17.38
CA TYR A 61 0.18 0.70 -18.32
C TYR A 61 -1.28 0.43 -17.95
N GLY A 62 -1.83 1.14 -16.97
CA GLY A 62 -3.25 1.11 -16.67
C GLY A 62 -3.68 -0.12 -15.89
N ILE A 63 -2.96 -0.50 -14.83
CA ILE A 63 -3.49 -1.49 -13.88
C ILE A 63 -4.78 -0.96 -13.24
N GLU A 64 -5.80 -1.82 -13.12
CA GLU A 64 -7.16 -1.47 -12.68
C GLU A 64 -7.65 -2.32 -11.50
N GLY A 65 -8.79 -1.93 -10.93
CA GLY A 65 -9.51 -2.70 -9.92
C GLY A 65 -8.72 -2.94 -8.63
N GLU A 66 -8.86 -4.13 -8.06
CA GLU A 66 -8.17 -4.52 -6.82
C GLU A 66 -6.64 -4.46 -6.96
N LEU A 67 -6.11 -4.83 -8.14
CA LEU A 67 -4.68 -4.78 -8.38
C LEU A 67 -4.15 -3.35 -8.38
N ARG A 68 -4.94 -2.36 -8.82
CA ARG A 68 -4.58 -0.94 -8.74
C ARG A 68 -4.47 -0.46 -7.29
N GLN A 69 -5.45 -0.79 -6.45
CA GLN A 69 -5.39 -0.52 -5.00
C GLN A 69 -4.13 -1.13 -4.36
N ARG A 70 -3.86 -2.39 -4.66
CA ARG A 70 -2.67 -3.10 -4.18
C ARG A 70 -1.38 -2.47 -4.69
N THR A 71 -1.37 -1.97 -5.93
CA THR A 71 -0.19 -1.31 -6.52
C THR A 71 0.13 -0.02 -5.79
N PHE A 72 -0.86 0.84 -5.48
CA PHE A 72 -0.64 2.04 -4.69
C PHE A 72 -0.08 1.73 -3.29
N ILE A 73 -0.65 0.73 -2.62
CA ILE A 73 -0.19 0.28 -1.30
C ILE A 73 1.26 -0.21 -1.36
N GLN A 74 1.55 -1.12 -2.29
CA GLN A 74 2.86 -1.77 -2.37
C GLN A 74 3.94 -0.79 -2.82
N LEU A 75 3.68 0.02 -3.85
CA LEU A 75 4.60 1.06 -4.31
C LEU A 75 4.87 2.11 -3.24
N GLY A 76 3.81 2.59 -2.56
CA GLY A 76 3.94 3.52 -1.45
C GLY A 76 4.78 2.94 -0.30
N SER A 77 4.54 1.68 0.06
CA SER A 77 5.36 0.98 1.05
C SER A 77 6.81 0.82 0.62
N SER A 78 7.06 0.41 -0.63
CA SER A 78 8.42 0.26 -1.19
C SER A 78 9.19 1.58 -1.14
N TYR A 79 8.55 2.69 -1.52
CA TYR A 79 9.13 4.04 -1.41
C TYR A 79 9.48 4.40 0.03
N ARG A 80 8.57 4.15 0.97
CA ARG A 80 8.80 4.39 2.40
C ARG A 80 9.96 3.56 2.95
N CYS A 81 10.05 2.27 2.57
CA CYS A 81 11.12 1.37 2.99
C CYS A 81 12.52 1.84 2.56
N ILE A 82 12.62 2.58 1.45
CA ILE A 82 13.91 3.11 0.95
C ILE A 82 14.19 4.56 1.37
N GLY A 83 13.30 5.16 2.18
CA GLY A 83 13.46 6.53 2.70
C GLY A 83 12.93 7.64 1.78
N GLU A 84 12.24 7.31 0.69
CA GLU A 84 11.66 8.28 -0.24
C GLU A 84 10.23 8.64 0.23
N TYR A 85 10.13 9.27 1.41
CA TYR A 85 8.85 9.43 2.12
C TYR A 85 7.86 10.32 1.37
N GLU A 86 8.31 11.37 0.69
CA GLU A 86 7.45 12.26 -0.08
C GLU A 86 6.80 11.54 -1.27
N LYS A 87 7.56 10.65 -1.93
CA LYS A 87 7.02 9.82 -3.03
C LYS A 87 6.05 8.78 -2.50
N ALA A 88 6.36 8.17 -1.36
CA ALA A 88 5.46 7.25 -0.68
C ALA A 88 4.12 7.94 -0.35
N ALA A 89 4.17 9.13 0.26
CA ALA A 89 2.99 9.89 0.61
C ALA A 89 2.17 10.24 -0.63
N ASN A 90 2.81 10.74 -1.69
CA ASN A 90 2.11 11.09 -2.93
C ASN A 90 1.40 9.89 -3.57
N MET A 91 2.03 8.71 -3.64
CA MET A 91 1.39 7.51 -4.18
C MET A 91 0.21 7.03 -3.33
N LEU A 92 0.35 7.09 -2.00
CA LEU A 92 -0.71 6.65 -1.09
C LEU A 92 -1.88 7.65 -1.07
N GLU A 93 -1.61 8.94 -1.18
CA GLU A 93 -2.62 9.99 -1.32
C GLU A 93 -3.40 9.85 -2.63
N GLN A 94 -2.72 9.63 -3.78
CA GLN A 94 -3.40 9.30 -5.03
C GLN A 94 -4.27 8.04 -4.91
N GLY A 95 -3.75 7.01 -4.22
CA GLY A 95 -4.54 5.82 -3.92
C GLY A 95 -5.81 6.13 -3.12
N LEU A 96 -5.76 7.05 -2.16
CA LEU A 96 -6.93 7.47 -1.38
C LEU A 96 -7.87 8.40 -2.14
N GLU A 97 -7.36 9.19 -3.09
CA GLU A 97 -8.21 9.97 -4.01
C GLU A 97 -9.07 9.03 -4.88
N GLU A 98 -8.49 7.92 -5.35
CA GLU A 98 -9.21 6.92 -6.15
C GLU A 98 -10.04 5.94 -5.32
N PHE A 99 -9.56 5.59 -4.12
CA PHE A 99 -10.14 4.57 -3.26
C PHE A 99 -10.26 5.07 -1.81
N PRO A 100 -11.15 6.04 -1.53
CA PRO A 100 -11.21 6.76 -0.25
C PRO A 100 -11.50 5.86 0.97
N ASP A 101 -12.23 4.76 0.75
CA ASP A 101 -12.62 3.82 1.81
C ASP A 101 -11.56 2.73 2.08
N ASN A 102 -10.41 2.76 1.38
CA ASN A 102 -9.38 1.75 1.56
C ASN A 102 -8.56 2.03 2.83
N LEU A 103 -8.93 1.36 3.93
CA LEU A 103 -8.27 1.52 5.23
C LEU A 103 -6.80 1.09 5.24
N ALA A 104 -6.38 0.20 4.33
CA ALA A 104 -4.97 -0.15 4.23
C ALA A 104 -4.15 1.02 3.66
N LEU A 105 -4.65 1.70 2.62
CA LEU A 105 -4.03 2.93 2.11
C LEU A 105 -3.91 3.99 3.22
N GLN A 106 -4.96 4.18 4.03
CA GLN A 106 -4.91 5.10 5.18
C GLN A 106 -3.82 4.72 6.18
N ALA A 107 -3.72 3.44 6.54
CA ALA A 107 -2.71 2.95 7.47
C ALA A 107 -1.28 3.10 6.94
N PHE A 108 -1.05 2.80 5.65
CA PHE A 108 0.27 2.99 5.03
C PHE A 108 0.64 4.46 4.89
N LEU A 109 -0.32 5.35 4.61
CA LEU A 109 -0.08 6.79 4.59
C LEU A 109 0.29 7.28 5.99
N ALA A 110 -0.45 6.87 7.03
CA ALA A 110 -0.12 7.23 8.41
C ALA A 110 1.29 6.77 8.82
N MET A 111 1.70 5.55 8.47
CA MET A 111 3.08 5.09 8.70
C MET A 111 4.12 5.95 7.97
N THR A 112 3.79 6.45 6.78
CA THR A 112 4.66 7.36 6.02
C THR A 112 4.73 8.74 6.67
N LEU A 113 3.59 9.31 7.07
CA LEU A 113 3.47 10.60 7.76
C LEU A 113 4.26 10.62 9.09
N TYR A 114 4.30 9.50 9.81
CA TYR A 114 5.16 9.36 10.99
C TYR A 114 6.65 9.60 10.66
N HIS A 115 7.16 9.03 9.55
CA HIS A 115 8.55 9.26 9.12
C HIS A 115 8.78 10.71 8.67
N MET A 116 7.73 11.39 8.18
CA MET A 116 7.74 12.79 7.77
C MET A 116 7.57 13.79 8.93
N ARG A 117 7.46 13.34 10.18
CA ARG A 117 7.19 14.20 11.36
C ARG A 117 5.82 14.90 11.31
N GLU A 118 4.83 14.21 10.74
CA GLU A 118 3.43 14.58 10.77
C GLU A 118 2.66 13.65 11.73
N GLU A 119 3.16 13.49 12.95
CA GLU A 119 2.71 12.47 13.90
C GLU A 119 1.24 12.63 14.29
N LYS A 120 0.78 13.88 14.48
CA LYS A 120 -0.64 14.17 14.76
C LYS A 120 -1.55 13.60 13.69
N ARG A 121 -1.23 13.88 12.43
CA ARG A 121 -2.01 13.45 11.26
C ARG A 121 -1.96 11.93 11.13
N ALA A 122 -0.78 11.33 11.34
CA ALA A 122 -0.61 9.88 11.38
C ALA A 122 -1.48 9.19 12.44
N VAL A 123 -1.46 9.67 13.69
CA VAL A 123 -2.24 9.09 14.79
C VAL A 123 -3.73 9.28 14.55
N SER A 124 -4.17 10.48 14.14
CA SER A 124 -5.57 10.74 13.78
C SER A 124 -6.08 9.73 12.74
N MET A 125 -5.36 9.57 11.63
CA MET A 125 -5.71 8.64 10.56
C MET A 125 -5.83 7.18 11.06
N LEU A 126 -4.89 6.72 11.90
CA LEU A 126 -4.94 5.36 12.43
C LEU A 126 -6.12 5.14 13.39
N ILE A 127 -6.50 6.14 14.19
CA ILE A 127 -7.66 6.04 15.08
C ILE A 127 -8.94 5.99 14.26
N HIS A 128 -9.08 6.83 13.23
CA HIS A 128 -10.24 6.78 12.33
C HIS A 128 -10.35 5.43 11.62
N ALA A 129 -9.23 4.89 11.10
CA ALA A 129 -9.21 3.57 10.48
C ALA A 129 -9.56 2.45 11.47
N LEU A 130 -9.07 2.53 12.71
CA LEU A 130 -9.40 1.59 13.79
C LEU A 130 -10.90 1.61 14.11
N VAL A 131 -11.48 2.80 14.28
CA VAL A 131 -12.90 2.98 14.59
C VAL A 131 -13.77 2.44 13.45
N ALA A 132 -13.44 2.76 12.20
CA ALA A 132 -14.20 2.34 11.02
C ALA A 132 -14.19 0.81 10.79
N SER A 133 -13.12 0.11 11.15
CA SER A 133 -12.96 -1.34 10.91
C SER A 133 -13.32 -2.23 12.10
N SER A 134 -13.39 -1.68 13.31
CA SER A 134 -13.45 -2.51 14.51
C SER A 134 -14.85 -3.05 14.81
N SER A 135 -14.93 -4.34 15.08
CA SER A 135 -16.11 -4.99 15.66
C SER A 135 -16.07 -5.06 17.19
N ASP A 136 -14.97 -4.61 17.81
CA ASP A 136 -14.76 -4.69 19.26
C ASP A 136 -15.83 -3.87 20.03
N PRO A 137 -16.50 -4.46 21.03
CA PRO A 137 -17.56 -3.77 21.76
C PRO A 137 -17.11 -2.50 22.48
N TRP A 138 -15.86 -2.42 22.93
CA TRP A 138 -15.35 -1.24 23.62
C TRP A 138 -15.01 -0.12 22.65
N ILE A 139 -14.41 -0.44 21.51
CA ILE A 139 -14.18 0.55 20.45
C ILE A 139 -15.51 1.15 19.99
N LYS A 140 -16.54 0.31 19.73
CA LYS A 140 -17.88 0.80 19.36
C LYS A 140 -18.52 1.66 20.45
N LYS A 141 -18.38 1.27 21.72
CA LYS A 141 -18.90 2.06 22.85
C LYS A 141 -18.27 3.45 22.93
N TYR A 142 -17.00 3.58 22.56
CA TYR A 142 -16.25 4.83 22.63
C TYR A 142 -16.01 5.51 21.27
N GLU A 143 -16.65 5.04 20.19
CA GLU A 143 -16.47 5.53 18.82
C GLU A 143 -16.46 7.06 18.73
N LYS A 144 -17.52 7.72 19.21
CA LYS A 144 -17.63 9.19 19.18
C LYS A 144 -16.48 9.90 19.90
N ALA A 145 -16.06 9.36 21.04
CA ALA A 145 -14.97 9.94 21.82
C ALA A 145 -13.62 9.72 21.12
N LEU A 146 -13.38 8.52 20.60
CA LEU A 146 -12.16 8.18 19.85
C LEU A 146 -12.02 9.07 18.61
N THR A 147 -13.07 9.21 17.81
CA THR A 147 -13.10 10.09 16.63
C THR A 147 -12.88 11.55 17.03
N PHE A 148 -13.55 12.05 18.07
CA PHE A 148 -13.36 13.42 18.54
C PHE A 148 -11.91 13.67 18.97
N TYR A 149 -11.36 12.85 19.87
CA TYR A 149 -10.01 13.05 20.38
C TYR A 149 -8.91 12.80 19.34
N ALA A 150 -9.16 11.96 18.33
CA ALA A 150 -8.25 11.79 17.19
C ALA A 150 -7.96 13.11 16.47
N ASP A 151 -8.94 14.03 16.43
CA ASP A 151 -8.80 15.32 15.73
C ASP A 151 -8.29 16.44 16.65
N HIS A 152 -8.28 16.20 17.98
CA HIS A 152 -7.96 17.18 19.02
C HIS A 152 -6.80 16.70 19.91
N LEU A 153 -5.84 15.97 19.35
CA LEU A 153 -4.75 15.30 20.09
C LEU A 153 -3.86 16.22 20.95
N ASP A 154 -3.76 17.51 20.61
CA ASP A 154 -2.93 18.48 21.33
C ASP A 154 -3.74 19.36 22.30
N GLU A 155 -5.06 19.19 22.35
CA GLU A 155 -5.93 20.01 23.18
C GLU A 155 -5.92 19.54 24.63
N VAL A 156 -6.01 20.52 25.53
CA VAL A 156 -6.11 20.30 26.98
C VAL A 156 -7.39 21.01 27.43
N TRP A 157 -8.23 20.31 28.19
CA TRP A 157 -9.51 20.81 28.67
C TRP A 157 -9.51 20.95 30.20
N ASP A 158 -10.12 22.02 30.71
CA ASP A 158 -10.29 22.35 32.12
C ASP A 158 -11.66 21.93 32.69
#